data_AF-A0A818JR93-F1
#
_entry.id   AF-A0A818JR93-F1
#
_cell.length_a   1.000
_cell.length_b   1.000
_cell.length_c   1.000
_cell.angle_alpha   90.00
_cell.angle_beta   90.00
_cell.angle_gamma   90.00
#
_symmetry.space_group_name_H-M   'P 1'
#
loop_
_entity.id
_entity.type
_entity.pdbx_description
1 polymer ?
#
loop_
_entity_poly.entity_id
_entity_poly.type
_entity_poly.pdbx_seq_one_letter_code
_entity_poly.pdbx_strand_id
1 'polypeptide(L)'
;METFRLHSVIKDKGESWTGQCFRDIILTEHVFPFLKNEENVIDPDEVIFVHGKAPCMRAYQTQHLLQDNDVKFWGNDIWPGNSPDLNIAEHIGTIIKDEVEKKMLSEPGHSRYLDETTQNAHFRCFEKHGNRH
;
A
#
# COMPACT_ATOMS: atom_id res chain seq x y z
N MET A 1 10.92 -10.68 22.28
CA MET A 1 11.30 -9.88 21.09
C MET A 1 10.02 -9.71 20.29
N GLU A 2 9.49 -8.50 20.20
CA GLU A 2 8.35 -8.23 19.33
C GLU A 2 8.80 -8.39 17.88
N THR A 3 8.08 -9.24 17.13
CA THR A 3 8.30 -9.45 15.70
C THR A 3 7.41 -8.48 14.92
N PHE A 4 8.01 -7.51 14.25
CA PHE A 4 7.30 -6.65 13.30
C PHE A 4 7.00 -7.43 12.03
N ARG A 5 5.74 -7.41 11.58
CA ARG A 5 5.31 -8.05 10.33
C ARG A 5 5.02 -7.00 9.28
N LEU A 6 5.65 -7.15 8.12
CA LEU A 6 5.34 -6.39 6.91
C LEU A 6 4.50 -7.28 5.99
N HIS A 7 3.34 -6.79 5.57
CA HIS A 7 2.49 -7.44 4.57
C HIS A 7 2.52 -6.64 3.27
N SER A 8 2.81 -7.28 2.15
CA SER A 8 2.96 -6.62 0.85
C SER A 8 2.27 -7.41 -0.25
N VAL A 9 1.67 -6.70 -1.20
CA VAL A 9 1.08 -7.27 -2.42
C VAL A 9 1.82 -6.72 -3.62
N ILE A 10 2.33 -7.62 -4.47
CA ILE A 10 3.01 -7.27 -5.72
C ILE A 10 2.08 -7.72 -6.84
N LYS A 11 1.81 -6.82 -7.79
CA LYS A 11 1.03 -7.13 -8.98
C LYS A 11 1.93 -7.48 -10.15
N ASP A 12 1.36 -8.15 -11.14
CA ASP A 12 2.08 -8.47 -12.36
C ASP A 12 2.22 -7.25 -13.28
N LYS A 13 3.14 -7.37 -14.23
CA LYS A 13 3.41 -6.37 -15.26
C LYS A 13 2.20 -6.23 -16.18
N GLY A 14 1.78 -4.99 -16.43
CA GLY A 14 0.62 -4.68 -17.28
C GLY A 14 -0.72 -4.62 -16.55
N GLU A 15 -0.79 -5.10 -15.30
CA GLU A 15 -2.00 -4.98 -14.50
C GLU A 15 -2.23 -3.54 -13.99
N SER A 16 -3.49 -3.16 -13.82
CA SER A 16 -3.88 -1.86 -13.29
C SER A 16 -4.55 -1.99 -11.93
N TRP A 17 -4.16 -1.14 -10.99
CA TRP A 17 -4.83 -0.99 -9.71
C TRP A 17 -6.20 -0.32 -9.90
N THR A 18 -7.24 -1.11 -10.14
CA THR A 18 -8.62 -0.62 -10.24
C THR A 18 -9.25 -0.48 -8.85
N GLY A 19 -10.38 0.24 -8.78
CA GLY A 19 -11.19 0.27 -7.56
C GLY A 19 -11.69 -1.12 -7.14
N GLN A 20 -11.96 -2.00 -8.11
CA GLN A 20 -12.38 -3.37 -7.84
C GLN A 20 -11.22 -4.19 -7.28
N CYS A 21 -10.04 -4.15 -7.91
CA CYS A 21 -8.83 -4.81 -7.42
C CYS A 21 -8.47 -4.36 -6.00
N PHE A 22 -8.60 -3.06 -5.70
CA PHE A 22 -8.37 -2.56 -4.35
C PHE A 22 -9.33 -3.16 -3.32
N ARG A 23 -10.62 -3.31 -3.64
CA ARG A 23 -11.59 -3.88 -2.69
C ARG A 23 -11.48 -5.39 -2.55
N ASP A 24 -11.41 -6.09 -3.67
CA ASP A 24 -11.49 -7.56 -3.68
C ASP A 24 -10.17 -8.18 -3.21
N ILE A 25 -9.05 -7.69 -3.74
CA ILE A 25 -7.74 -8.29 -3.45
C ILE A 25 -7.10 -7.59 -2.26
N ILE A 26 -6.89 -6.27 -2.36
CA ILE A 26 -6.14 -5.56 -1.32
C ILE A 26 -6.89 -5.52 0.01
N LEU A 27 -8.17 -5.14 0.01
CA LEU A 27 -8.91 -5.07 1.26
C LEU A 27 -9.37 -6.44 1.75
N THR A 28 -10.11 -7.17 0.92
CA THR A 28 -10.81 -8.39 1.37
C THR A 28 -9.86 -9.56 1.61
N GLU A 29 -8.90 -9.81 0.72
CA GLU A 29 -7.98 -10.95 0.86
C GLU A 29 -6.78 -10.67 1.76
N HIS A 30 -6.40 -9.39 1.92
CA HIS A 30 -5.14 -9.04 2.60
C HIS A 30 -5.32 -8.16 3.83
N VAL A 31 -5.93 -6.98 3.71
CA VAL A 31 -6.02 -6.04 4.84
C VAL A 31 -6.95 -6.54 5.94
N PHE A 32 -8.15 -7.02 5.62
CA PHE A 32 -9.09 -7.46 6.66
C PHE A 32 -8.57 -8.66 7.47
N PRO A 33 -8.03 -9.73 6.85
CA PRO A 33 -7.45 -10.82 7.62
C PRO A 33 -6.22 -10.38 8.43
N PHE A 34 -5.44 -9.43 7.92
CA PHE A 34 -4.28 -8.91 8.65
C PHE A 34 -4.69 -8.16 9.91
N LEU A 35 -5.65 -7.24 9.80
CA LEU A 35 -6.11 -6.41 10.92
C LEU A 35 -6.87 -7.19 12.00
N LYS A 36 -7.59 -8.26 11.62
CA LYS A 36 -8.39 -9.08 12.53
C LYS A 36 -7.58 -10.16 13.26
N ASN A 37 -6.27 -10.24 13.03
CA ASN A 37 -5.41 -11.25 13.61
C ASN A 37 -4.54 -10.64 14.72
N GLU A 38 -4.73 -11.09 15.95
CA GLU A 38 -4.00 -10.67 17.16
C GLU A 38 -2.48 -10.91 17.07
N GLU A 39 -2.00 -11.80 16.18
CA GLU A 39 -0.56 -11.99 15.95
C GLU A 39 0.07 -10.92 15.05
N ASN A 40 -0.75 -10.12 14.36
CA ASN A 40 -0.30 -9.13 13.39
C ASN A 40 -0.43 -7.69 13.91
N VAL A 41 -1.34 -7.45 14.84
CA VAL A 41 -1.62 -6.14 15.42
C VAL A 41 -1.59 -6.22 16.95
N ILE A 42 -1.23 -5.12 17.61
CA ILE A 42 -1.13 -5.07 19.08
C ILE A 42 -2.50 -5.30 19.73
N ASP A 43 -3.52 -4.63 19.20
CA ASP A 43 -4.91 -4.77 19.62
C ASP A 43 -5.83 -4.59 18.39
N PRO A 44 -6.54 -5.65 17.95
CA PRO A 44 -7.47 -5.57 16.82
C PRO A 44 -8.64 -4.61 17.06
N ASP A 45 -9.04 -4.38 18.31
CA ASP A 45 -10.16 -3.51 18.63
C ASP A 45 -9.73 -2.03 18.63
N GLU A 46 -8.46 -1.72 18.86
CA GLU A 46 -7.94 -0.34 18.85
C GLU A 46 -7.25 0.07 17.55
N VAL A 47 -7.03 -0.87 16.61
CA VAL A 47 -6.33 -0.57 15.36
C VAL A 47 -7.11 0.41 14.49
N ILE A 48 -6.40 1.42 13.95
CA ILE A 48 -6.94 2.35 12.97
C ILE A 48 -6.23 2.12 11.65
N PHE A 49 -6.98 1.75 10.62
CA PHE A 49 -6.49 1.66 9.26
C PHE A 49 -6.33 3.06 8.65
N VAL A 50 -5.11 3.36 8.21
CA VAL A 50 -4.74 4.63 7.62
C VAL A 50 -4.38 4.42 6.15
N HIS A 51 -5.00 5.18 5.25
CA HIS A 51 -4.74 5.08 3.81
C HIS A 51 -4.72 6.46 3.14
N GLY A 52 -4.11 6.54 1.96
CA GLY A 52 -4.05 7.76 1.16
C GLY A 52 -5.38 8.16 0.50
N LYS A 53 -5.35 9.15 -0.38
CA LYS A 53 -6.56 9.68 -1.08
C LYS A 53 -6.65 9.32 -2.57
N ALA A 54 -6.07 8.18 -2.96
CA ALA A 54 -6.23 7.68 -4.32
C ALA A 54 -7.71 7.49 -4.67
N PRO A 55 -8.15 7.66 -5.93
CA PRO A 55 -9.55 7.54 -6.33
C PRO A 55 -10.24 6.24 -5.86
N CYS A 56 -9.54 5.11 -5.89
CA CYS A 56 -10.04 3.82 -5.40
C CYS A 56 -10.26 3.79 -3.88
N MET A 57 -9.41 4.47 -3.11
CA MET A 57 -9.46 4.51 -1.64
C MET A 57 -10.61 5.40 -1.13
N ARG A 58 -10.79 6.56 -1.76
CA ARG A 58 -11.84 7.53 -1.40
C ARG A 58 -13.24 7.18 -1.93
N ALA A 59 -13.34 6.18 -2.80
CA ALA A 59 -14.60 5.81 -3.43
C ALA A 59 -15.63 5.38 -2.38
N TYR A 60 -16.88 5.82 -2.55
CA TYR A 60 -17.98 5.51 -1.64
C TYR A 60 -18.09 4.01 -1.31
N GLN A 61 -18.01 3.16 -2.34
CA GLN A 61 -18.04 1.70 -2.20
C GLN A 61 -16.92 1.16 -1.31
N THR A 62 -15.74 1.76 -1.37
CA THR A 62 -14.58 1.34 -0.58
C THR A 62 -14.74 1.76 0.89
N GLN A 63 -15.22 2.97 1.14
CA GLN A 63 -15.50 3.47 2.49
C GLN A 63 -16.60 2.64 3.16
N HIS A 64 -17.66 2.29 2.43
CA HIS A 64 -18.70 1.38 2.92
C HIS A 64 -18.17 -0.02 3.19
N LEU A 65 -17.35 -0.58 2.31
CA LEU A 65 -16.76 -1.90 2.53
C LEU A 65 -15.92 -1.96 3.83
N LEU A 66 -15.19 -0.88 4.14
CA LEU A 66 -14.45 -0.76 5.40
C LEU A 66 -15.38 -0.75 6.62
N GLN A 67 -16.47 0.03 6.55
CA GLN A 67 -17.48 0.11 7.61
C GLN A 67 -18.21 -1.23 7.82
N ASP A 68 -18.63 -1.88 6.74
CA ASP A 68 -19.34 -3.17 6.77
C ASP A 68 -18.46 -4.31 7.32
N ASN A 69 -17.14 -4.11 7.38
CA ASN A 69 -16.19 -5.06 7.96
C ASN A 69 -15.68 -4.67 9.35
N ASP A 70 -16.31 -3.68 10.00
CA ASP A 70 -15.98 -3.15 11.32
C ASP A 70 -14.55 -2.60 11.42
N VAL A 71 -13.98 -2.13 10.30
CA VAL A 71 -12.65 -1.51 10.29
C VAL A 71 -12.77 -0.06 10.74
N LYS A 72 -12.05 0.33 11.79
CA LYS A 72 -11.85 1.74 12.13
C LYS A 72 -10.83 2.34 11.17
N PHE A 73 -11.12 3.45 10.53
CA PHE A 73 -10.20 4.08 9.57
C PHE A 73 -10.33 5.60 9.54
N TRP A 74 -9.28 6.27 9.07
CA TRP A 74 -9.35 7.71 8.78
C TRP A 74 -9.95 7.93 7.40
N GLY A 75 -11.23 8.31 7.41
CA GLY A 75 -12.00 8.58 6.21
C GLY A 75 -11.59 9.86 5.49
N ASN A 76 -12.35 10.16 4.45
CA ASN A 76 -12.13 11.31 3.57
C ASN A 76 -12.14 12.67 4.31
N ASP A 77 -12.81 12.73 5.46
CA ASP A 77 -12.96 13.88 6.35
C ASP A 77 -11.77 14.09 7.30
N ILE A 78 -11.01 13.03 7.60
CA ILE A 78 -9.90 13.08 8.56
C ILE A 78 -8.54 13.20 7.85
N TRP A 79 -8.25 12.33 6.86
CA TRP A 79 -6.93 12.34 6.22
C TRP A 79 -6.76 13.57 5.32
N PRO A 80 -5.73 14.42 5.47
CA PRO A 80 -5.55 15.59 4.61
C PRO A 80 -5.22 15.19 3.15
N GLY A 81 -5.71 15.97 2.19
CA GLY A 81 -5.35 15.78 0.78
C GLY A 81 -3.94 16.27 0.50
N ASN A 82 -3.19 15.54 -0.35
CA ASN A 82 -1.82 15.87 -0.75
C ASN A 82 -0.80 15.92 0.41
N SER A 83 -0.95 15.04 1.41
CA SER A 83 -0.01 14.93 2.53
C SER A 83 0.67 13.55 2.55
N PRO A 84 1.55 13.25 1.56
CA PRO A 84 2.31 12.00 1.55
C PRO A 84 3.30 11.93 2.71
N ASP A 85 3.77 13.07 3.21
CA ASP A 85 4.67 13.25 4.36
C ASP A 85 4.08 12.70 5.68
N LEU A 86 2.75 12.66 5.79
CA LEU A 86 2.07 12.11 6.95
C LEU A 86 1.84 10.60 6.84
N ASN A 87 2.00 10.01 5.66
CA ASN A 87 1.75 8.59 5.42
C ASN A 87 3.04 7.77 5.56
N ILE A 88 3.18 7.04 6.66
CA ILE A 88 4.35 6.18 6.93
C ILE A 88 4.62 5.18 5.79
N ALA A 89 3.58 4.73 5.08
CA ALA A 89 3.76 3.83 3.93
C ALA A 89 4.57 4.47 2.79
N GLU A 90 4.49 5.78 2.58
CA GLU A 90 5.30 6.50 1.59
C GLU A 90 6.78 6.52 2.00
N HIS A 91 7.07 6.70 3.29
CA HIS A 91 8.43 6.64 3.82
C HIS A 91 9.03 5.24 3.69
N ILE A 92 8.28 4.19 4.03
CA ILE A 92 8.72 2.80 3.86
C ILE A 92 8.97 2.50 2.37
N GLY A 93 8.07 2.93 1.49
CA GLY A 93 8.25 2.77 0.04
C GLY A 93 9.53 3.43 -0.47
N THR A 94 9.87 4.61 0.06
CA THR A 94 11.12 5.33 -0.27
C THR A 94 12.35 4.55 0.19
N ILE A 95 12.36 4.04 1.42
CA ILE A 95 13.45 3.21 1.94
C ILE A 95 13.64 1.95 1.08
N ILE A 96 12.55 1.26 0.75
CA ILE A 96 12.61 0.05 -0.09
C ILE A 96 13.17 0.38 -1.47
N LYS A 97 12.72 1.47 -2.09
CA LYS A 97 13.22 1.94 -3.38
C LYS A 97 14.72 2.19 -3.33
N ASP A 98 15.19 2.96 -2.34
CA ASP A 98 16.61 3.30 -2.19
C ASP A 98 17.48 2.04 -2.02
N GLU A 99 17.02 1.08 -1.22
CA GLU A 99 17.74 -0.19 -1.01
C GLU A 99 17.78 -1.07 -2.27
N VAL A 100 16.69 -1.08 -3.04
CA VAL A 100 16.65 -1.77 -4.35
C VAL A 100 17.61 -1.10 -5.33
N GLU A 101 17.58 0.24 -5.45
CA GLU A 101 18.46 0.99 -6.34
C GLU A 101 19.94 0.77 -5.99
N LYS A 102 20.31 0.77 -4.70
CA LYS A 102 21.67 0.46 -4.25
C LYS A 102 22.11 -0.93 -4.69
N LYS A 103 21.25 -1.95 -4.53
CA LYS A 103 21.57 -3.32 -4.97
C LYS A 103 21.79 -3.37 -6.48
N MET A 104 20.90 -2.75 -7.27
CA MET A 104 21.03 -2.69 -8.73
C MET A 104 22.32 -1.99 -9.20
N LEU A 105 22.81 -0.98 -8.46
CA LEU A 105 24.06 -0.28 -8.77
C LEU A 105 25.31 -1.10 -8.40
N SER A 106 25.20 -1.96 -7.38
CA SER A 106 26.31 -2.79 -6.89
C SER A 106 26.56 -4.05 -7.71
N GLU A 107 25.62 -4.48 -8.55
CA GLU A 107 25.74 -5.69 -9.37
C GLU A 107 26.47 -5.42 -10.71
N PRO A 108 27.59 -6.12 -10.99
CA PRO A 108 28.33 -5.96 -12.24
C PRO A 108 27.66 -6.73 -13.41
N GLY A 109 27.18 -5.98 -14.40
CA GLY A 109 27.00 -6.47 -15.79
C GLY A 109 25.73 -7.28 -16.12
N HIS A 110 25.07 -6.87 -17.21
CA HIS A 110 24.06 -7.55 -18.04
C HIS A 110 22.74 -8.09 -17.43
N SER A 111 22.64 -8.31 -16.12
CA SER A 111 21.38 -8.72 -15.46
C SER A 111 20.52 -7.55 -14.97
N ARG A 112 20.81 -6.32 -15.42
CA ARG A 112 20.07 -5.11 -15.00
C ARG A 112 18.59 -5.08 -15.44
N TYR A 113 18.17 -6.01 -16.30
CA TYR A 113 16.85 -6.02 -16.94
C TYR A 113 16.11 -7.36 -16.86
N LEU A 114 16.65 -8.39 -16.19
CA LEU A 114 16.12 -9.76 -16.27
C LEU A 114 15.51 -10.31 -14.98
N ASP A 115 15.66 -9.62 -13.85
CA ASP A 115 14.94 -10.03 -12.65
C ASP A 115 13.55 -9.40 -12.62
N GLU A 116 12.55 -10.19 -12.99
CA GLU A 116 11.12 -9.86 -12.96
C GLU A 116 10.70 -9.33 -11.58
N THR A 117 11.36 -9.77 -10.51
CA THR A 117 11.13 -9.31 -9.13
C THR A 117 11.43 -7.81 -8.96
N THR A 118 12.40 -7.29 -9.71
CA THR A 118 12.95 -5.94 -9.53
C THR A 118 12.26 -4.89 -10.41
N GLN A 119 11.76 -5.27 -11.60
CA GLN A 119 10.85 -4.40 -12.38
C GLN A 119 9.43 -4.32 -11.80
N ASN A 120 9.02 -5.34 -11.02
CA ASN A 120 7.70 -5.42 -10.40
C ASN A 120 7.62 -4.74 -9.03
N ALA A 121 8.74 -4.28 -8.47
CA ALA A 121 8.77 -3.37 -7.33
C ALA A 121 8.29 -1.95 -7.71
N HIS A 122 7.19 -1.87 -8.44
CA HIS A 122 6.38 -0.67 -8.52
C HIS A 122 5.65 -0.54 -7.17
N PHE A 123 6.40 -0.18 -6.12
CA PHE A 123 5.85 0.33 -4.87
C PHE A 123 5.21 1.69 -5.19
N ARG A 124 4.05 1.64 -5.86
CA ARG A 124 3.16 2.79 -6.03
C ARG A 124 2.41 2.96 -4.73
N CYS A 125 3.12 3.48 -3.75
CA CYS A 125 2.54 4.41 -2.81
C CYS A 125 2.02 5.60 -3.64
N PHE A 126 0.70 5.83 -3.60
CA PHE A 126 -0.07 6.42 -4.70
C PHE A 126 0.20 7.92 -4.88
N GLU A 127 1.26 8.29 -5.60
CA GLU A 127 1.39 9.63 -6.16
C GLU A 127 0.40 9.83 -7.31
N LYS A 128 -0.45 10.86 -7.19
CA LYS A 128 -1.24 11.37 -8.30
C LYS A 128 -0.43 12.45 -9.03
N HIS A 129 0.20 12.12 -10.15
CA HIS A 129 0.64 13.15 -11.10
C HIS A 129 -0.61 13.82 -11.70
N GLY A 130 -0.93 15.02 -11.21
CA GLY A 130 -1.91 15.89 -11.84
C GLY A 130 -1.24 16.79 -12.87
N ASN A 131 -1.21 16.39 -14.14
CA ASN A 131 -1.13 17.36 -15.22
C ASN A 131 -2.53 17.99 -15.39
N ARG A 132 -2.66 19.26 -15.02
CA ARG A 132 -3.75 20.11 -15.47
C ARG A 132 -3.14 21.18 -16.38
N HIS A 133 -3.44 21.08 -17.67
CA HIS A 133 -3.53 22.24 -18.55
C HIS A 133 -4.87 22.94 -18.31
#